data_AF-A0A534N7F6-F1
#
_entry.id   AF-A0A534N7F6-F1
#
_cell.length_a   1.000
_cell.length_b   1.000
_cell.length_c   1.000
_cell.angle_alpha   90.00
_cell.angle_beta   90.00
_cell.angle_gamma   90.00
#
_symmetry.space_group_name_H-M   'P 1'
#
loop_
_entity.id
_entity.type
_entity.pdbx_description
1 polymer ?
#
loop_
_entity_poly.entity_id
_entity_poly.type
_entity_poly.pdbx_seq_one_letter_code
_entity_poly.pdbx_strand_id
1 'polypeptide(L)'
;WDIHLPNGVGDEEYLTHLERAVPAIMEKFKPDFVLYQAGADPYEGDHLGDLKLTIEGLRRRDDLVLAECKKHGVSVAVLLGGGYATNTHDTVTIHVNTCLAALNSFG
;
A
#
# COMPACT_ATOMS: atom_id res chain seq x y z
N TRP A 1 -5.23 13.07 5.01
CA TRP A 1 -4.74 13.80 3.82
C TRP A 1 -5.44 13.19 2.64
N ASP A 2 -5.70 13.96 1.60
CA ASP A 2 -6.28 13.45 0.37
C ASP A 2 -5.32 13.80 -0.76
N ILE A 3 -4.91 12.79 -1.53
CA ILE A 3 -3.94 12.92 -2.62
C ILE A 3 -4.63 12.40 -3.87
N HIS A 4 -5.11 13.34 -4.68
CA HIS A 4 -5.69 13.00 -5.96
C HIS A 4 -4.57 12.56 -6.93
N LEU A 5 -4.76 11.41 -7.57
CA LEU A 5 -3.87 10.89 -8.60
C LEU A 5 -4.63 10.80 -9.93
N PRO A 6 -4.04 11.24 -11.05
CA PRO A 6 -4.61 11.00 -12.36
C PRO A 6 -4.76 9.51 -12.68
N ASN A 7 -5.69 9.19 -13.58
CA ASN A 7 -5.78 7.84 -14.15
C ASN A 7 -4.47 7.48 -14.84
N GLY A 8 -4.06 6.21 -14.73
CA GLY A 8 -2.86 5.70 -15.35
C GLY A 8 -1.57 5.90 -14.54
N VAL A 9 -1.62 6.52 -13.36
CA VAL A 9 -0.43 6.65 -12.51
C VAL A 9 0.16 5.28 -12.19
N GLY A 10 1.46 5.14 -12.47
CA GLY A 10 2.25 3.94 -12.22
C GLY A 10 3.10 4.02 -10.95
N ASP A 11 3.93 3.01 -10.74
CA ASP A 11 4.65 2.76 -9.50
C ASP A 11 5.43 3.98 -8.97
N GLU A 12 6.30 4.58 -9.79
CA GLU A 12 7.23 5.60 -9.31
C GLU A 12 6.53 6.89 -8.83
N GLU A 13 5.53 7.35 -9.57
CA GLU A 13 4.77 8.52 -9.18
C GLU A 13 3.93 8.23 -7.93
N TYR A 14 3.25 7.08 -7.89
CA TYR A 14 2.48 6.65 -6.72
C TYR A 14 3.35 6.57 -5.45
N LEU A 15 4.51 5.93 -5.54
CA LEU A 15 5.43 5.76 -4.43
C LEU A 15 6.06 7.09 -4.01
N THR A 16 6.41 7.97 -4.95
CA THR A 16 6.91 9.32 -4.63
C THR A 16 5.92 10.11 -3.77
N HIS A 17 4.61 9.99 -4.04
CA HIS A 17 3.60 10.61 -3.21
C HIS A 17 3.57 10.04 -1.79
N LEU A 18 3.67 8.72 -1.64
CA LEU A 18 3.68 8.06 -0.34
C LEU A 18 4.94 8.32 0.48
N GLU A 19 6.11 8.29 -0.15
CA GLU A 19 7.41 8.59 0.48
C GLU A 19 7.42 9.98 1.13
N ARG A 20 6.64 10.92 0.58
CA ARG A 20 6.47 12.26 1.16
C ARG A 20 5.35 12.31 2.20
N ALA A 21 4.21 11.68 1.90
CA ALA A 21 3.01 11.84 2.70
C ALA A 21 3.03 11.05 4.00
N VAL A 22 3.45 9.77 3.96
CA VAL A 22 3.36 8.87 5.12
C VAL A 22 4.24 9.38 6.28
N PRO A 23 5.54 9.70 6.10
CA PRO A 23 6.37 10.22 7.19
C PRO A 23 5.81 11.52 7.77
N ALA A 24 5.34 12.44 6.92
CA ALA A 24 4.81 13.72 7.36
C ALA A 24 3.48 13.57 8.13
N ILE A 25 2.64 12.59 7.79
CA ILE A 25 1.45 12.23 8.56
C ILE A 25 1.86 11.67 9.92
N MET A 26 2.82 10.74 9.98
CA MET A 26 3.31 10.15 11.24
C MET A 26 3.84 11.23 12.19
N GLU A 27 4.66 12.16 11.70
CA GLU A 27 5.24 13.23 12.51
C GLU A 27 4.19 14.24 13.01
N LYS A 28 3.23 14.59 12.14
CA LYS A 28 2.22 15.61 12.45
C LYS A 28 1.08 15.08 13.32
N PHE A 29 0.55 13.91 12.98
CA PHE A 29 -0.59 13.32 13.68
C PHE A 29 -0.17 12.52 14.91
N LYS A 30 1.01 11.89 14.89
CA LYS A 30 1.54 11.04 15.96
C LYS A 30 0.54 9.95 16.39
N PRO A 31 0.14 9.06 15.47
CA PRO A 31 -0.83 8.02 15.78
C PRO A 31 -0.26 7.05 16.81
N ASP A 32 -1.10 6.64 17.78
CA ASP A 32 -0.79 5.51 18.66
C ASP A 32 -1.02 4.15 17.96
N PHE A 33 -1.82 4.16 16.88
CA PHE A 33 -2.20 2.97 16.13
C PHE A 33 -2.57 3.31 14.68
N VAL A 34 -2.26 2.39 13.75
CA VAL A 34 -2.61 2.51 12.32
C VAL A 34 -3.49 1.36 11.87
N LEU A 35 -4.60 1.69 11.20
CA LEU A 35 -5.36 0.78 10.36
C LEU A 35 -4.92 0.98 8.91
N TYR A 36 -4.20 0.01 8.36
CA TYR A 36 -3.72 0.08 6.98
C TYR A 36 -4.63 -0.74 6.05
N GLN A 37 -5.45 -0.05 5.26
CA GLN A 37 -6.29 -0.66 4.23
C GLN A 37 -5.48 -0.90 2.94
N ALA A 38 -4.92 -2.10 2.81
CA ALA A 38 -4.08 -2.52 1.70
C ALA A 38 -4.93 -3.03 0.52
N GLY A 39 -5.52 -2.11 -0.25
CA GLY A 39 -6.25 -2.44 -1.48
C GLY A 39 -5.34 -2.97 -2.59
N ALA A 40 -5.80 -3.94 -3.37
CA ALA A 40 -5.13 -4.46 -4.56
C ALA A 40 -5.68 -3.85 -5.86
N ASP A 41 -6.76 -3.07 -5.79
CA ASP A 41 -7.39 -2.41 -6.93
C ASP A 41 -6.58 -1.32 -7.66
N PRO A 42 -5.45 -0.79 -7.15
CA PRO A 42 -4.57 0.04 -7.99
C PRO A 42 -3.78 -0.76 -9.04
N TYR A 43 -3.86 -2.10 -9.01
CA TYR A 43 -3.14 -2.98 -9.91
C TYR A 43 -3.51 -2.71 -11.38
N GLU A 44 -2.51 -2.70 -12.26
CA GLU A 44 -2.69 -2.39 -13.68
C GLU A 44 -3.66 -3.31 -14.43
N GLY A 45 -3.84 -4.55 -13.93
CA GLY A 45 -4.74 -5.57 -14.45
C GLY A 45 -6.09 -5.67 -13.72
N ASP A 46 -6.38 -4.73 -12.81
CA ASP A 46 -7.68 -4.56 -12.18
C ASP A 46 -8.70 -3.94 -13.16
N HIS A 47 -9.96 -4.38 -13.10
CA HIS A 47 -11.01 -3.86 -14.00
C HIS A 47 -11.90 -2.78 -13.37
N LEU A 48 -11.77 -2.51 -12.07
CA LEU A 48 -12.47 -1.44 -11.38
C LEU A 48 -11.55 -0.25 -11.07
N GLY A 49 -10.25 -0.49 -10.89
CA GLY A 49 -9.25 0.55 -10.67
C GLY A 49 -8.71 1.19 -11.96
N ASP A 50 -8.37 2.48 -11.86
CA ASP A 50 -7.85 3.27 -12.99
C ASP A 50 -6.32 3.51 -12.94
N LEU A 51 -5.65 2.97 -11.92
CA LEU A 51 -4.19 3.10 -11.77
C LEU A 51 -3.44 1.99 -12.52
N LYS A 52 -2.12 2.13 -12.59
CA LYS A 52 -1.24 1.21 -13.32
C LYS A 52 -0.08 0.73 -12.45
N LEU A 53 -0.39 0.38 -11.20
CA LEU A 53 0.63 -0.19 -10.33
C LEU A 53 0.92 -1.64 -10.73
N THR A 54 2.19 -2.02 -10.70
CA THR A 54 2.59 -3.42 -10.86
C THR A 54 2.42 -4.16 -9.53
N ILE A 55 2.49 -5.50 -9.57
CA ILE A 55 2.54 -6.31 -8.34
C ILE A 55 3.75 -5.90 -7.47
N GLU A 56 4.88 -5.57 -8.10
CA GLU A 56 6.07 -5.10 -7.41
C GLU A 56 5.87 -3.70 -6.80
N GLY A 57 5.19 -2.80 -7.51
CA GLY A 57 4.81 -1.49 -6.98
C GLY A 57 3.93 -1.58 -5.75
N LEU A 58 2.94 -2.47 -5.76
CA LEU A 58 2.08 -2.74 -4.61
C LEU A 58 2.86 -3.35 -3.43
N ARG A 59 3.82 -4.25 -3.71
CA ARG A 59 4.74 -4.77 -2.68
C ARG A 59 5.58 -3.66 -2.05
N ARG A 60 6.19 -2.79 -2.87
CA ARG A 60 6.98 -1.63 -2.42
C ARG A 60 6.16 -0.65 -1.59
N ARG A 61 4.88 -0.43 -1.98
CA ARG A 61 3.94 0.38 -1.19
C ARG A 61 3.77 -0.19 0.21
N ASP A 62 3.49 -1.49 0.30
CA ASP A 62 3.26 -2.14 1.59
C ASP A 62 4.50 -2.09 2.47
N ASP A 63 5.68 -2.37 1.91
CA ASP A 63 6.98 -2.25 2.60
C ASP A 63 7.18 -0.84 3.16
N LEU A 64 6.92 0.21 2.35
CA LEU A 64 7.08 1.61 2.75
C LEU A 64 6.19 1.96 3.95
N VAL A 65 4.89 1.65 3.87
CA VAL A 65 3.93 1.99 4.92
C VAL A 65 4.28 1.28 6.23
N LEU A 66 4.60 -0.02 6.15
CA LEU A 66 4.94 -0.83 7.32
C LEU A 66 6.28 -0.41 7.93
N ALA A 67 7.27 -0.06 7.10
CA ALA A 67 8.56 0.46 7.56
C ALA A 67 8.38 1.79 8.33
N GLU A 68 7.53 2.70 7.86
CA GLU A 68 7.26 3.95 8.58
C GLU A 68 6.51 3.72 9.90
N CYS A 69 5.58 2.75 9.96
CA CYS A 69 4.96 2.35 11.23
C CYS A 69 6.01 1.82 12.21
N LYS A 70 6.86 0.90 11.76
CA LYS A 70 7.93 0.30 12.57
C LYS A 70 8.92 1.33 13.07
N LYS A 71 9.37 2.24 12.19
CA LYS A 71 10.30 3.34 12.50
C LYS A 71 9.78 4.25 13.61
N HIS A 72 8.47 4.50 13.65
CA HIS A 72 7.83 5.31 14.69
C HIS A 72 7.38 4.51 15.91
N GLY A 73 7.60 3.20 15.94
CA GLY A 73 7.15 2.32 17.03
C GLY A 73 5.63 2.20 17.12
N VAL A 74 4.90 2.44 16.02
CA VAL A 74 3.44 2.44 15.98
C VAL A 74 2.92 1.06 15.60
N SER A 75 1.98 0.55 16.39
CA SER A 75 1.30 -0.71 16.08
C SER A 75 0.39 -0.55 14.87
N VAL A 76 0.36 -1.56 14.00
CA VAL A 76 -0.43 -1.55 12.77
C VAL A 76 -1.27 -2.81 12.66
N ALA A 77 -2.54 -2.65 12.26
CA ALA A 77 -3.35 -3.75 11.75
C ALA A 77 -3.57 -3.56 10.26
N VAL A 78 -3.22 -4.59 9.49
CA VAL A 78 -3.38 -4.61 8.03
C VAL A 78 -4.72 -5.25 7.69
N LEU A 79 -5.51 -4.53 6.90
CA LEU A 79 -6.79 -4.97 6.37
C LEU A 79 -6.65 -5.07 4.85
N LEU A 80 -6.89 -6.25 4.31
CA LEU A 80 -6.93 -6.42 2.85
C LEU A 80 -8.14 -5.67 2.30
N GLY A 81 -7.95 -4.92 1.21
CA GLY A 81 -8.99 -4.11 0.58
C GLY A 81 -9.53 -4.73 -0.71
N GLY A 82 -9.93 -3.87 -1.64
CA GLY A 82 -10.37 -4.27 -2.99
C GLY A 82 -9.32 -5.11 -3.74
N GLY A 83 -9.69 -5.61 -4.90
CA GLY A 83 -8.87 -6.56 -5.65
C GLY A 83 -9.73 -7.33 -6.62
N TYR A 84 -9.75 -6.85 -7.85
CA TYR A 84 -10.62 -7.27 -8.93
C TYR A 84 -9.75 -7.48 -10.18
N ALA A 85 -8.60 -8.13 -10.03
CA ALA A 85 -7.77 -8.45 -11.17
C ALA A 85 -8.54 -9.39 -12.11
N THR A 86 -8.41 -9.17 -13.42
CA THR A 86 -9.02 -10.05 -14.43
C THR A 86 -8.59 -11.51 -14.22
N ASN A 87 -7.34 -11.72 -13.81
CA ASN A 87 -6.83 -13.00 -13.34
C ASN A 87 -6.77 -13.00 -11.80
N THR A 88 -7.61 -13.82 -11.17
CA THR A 88 -7.69 -13.94 -9.70
C THR A 88 -6.35 -14.31 -9.05
N HIS A 89 -5.46 -15.01 -9.77
CA HIS A 89 -4.14 -15.35 -9.23
C HIS A 89 -3.32 -14.10 -8.89
N ASP A 90 -3.48 -13.00 -9.65
CA ASP A 90 -2.73 -11.77 -9.41
C ASP A 90 -3.20 -11.10 -8.12
N THR A 91 -4.51 -11.02 -7.87
CA THR A 91 -5.07 -10.54 -6.60
C THR A 91 -4.58 -11.38 -5.41
N VAL A 92 -4.58 -12.71 -5.54
CA VAL A 92 -4.04 -13.60 -4.48
C VAL A 92 -2.56 -13.30 -4.24
N THR A 93 -1.77 -13.16 -5.30
CA THR A 93 -0.33 -12.86 -5.20
C THR A 93 -0.09 -11.53 -4.49
N ILE A 94 -0.86 -10.49 -4.83
CA ILE A 94 -0.77 -9.18 -4.18
C ILE A 94 -1.07 -9.29 -2.69
N HIS A 95 -2.17 -9.93 -2.30
CA HIS A 95 -2.52 -10.08 -0.88
C HIS A 95 -1.52 -10.94 -0.11
N VAL A 96 -0.97 -12.00 -0.72
CA VAL A 96 0.11 -12.79 -0.11
C VAL A 96 1.35 -11.93 0.11
N ASN A 97 1.73 -11.10 -0.88
CA ASN A 97 2.85 -10.16 -0.74
C ASN A 97 2.62 -9.17 0.41
N THR A 98 1.41 -8.64 0.58
CA THR A 98 1.06 -7.80 1.73
C THR A 98 1.27 -8.53 3.07
N CYS A 99 0.82 -9.78 3.17
CA CYS A 99 1.03 -10.61 4.36
C CYS A 99 2.52 -10.85 4.64
N LEU A 100 3.30 -11.15 3.59
CA LEU A 100 4.75 -11.36 3.70
C LEU A 100 5.48 -10.08 4.11
N ALA A 101 5.11 -8.92 3.58
CA ALA A 101 5.66 -7.63 3.98
C ALA A 101 5.42 -7.35 5.47
N ALA A 102 4.22 -7.65 5.98
CA ALA A 102 3.90 -7.53 7.40
C ALA A 102 4.72 -8.50 8.27
N LEU A 103 4.82 -9.76 7.87
CA LEU A 103 5.65 -10.76 8.57
C LEU A 103 7.13 -10.38 8.59
N ASN A 104 7.69 -9.90 7.47
CA ASN A 104 9.09 -9.47 7.42
C ASN A 104 9.35 -8.21 8.26
N SER A 105 8.34 -7.37 8.43
CA SER A 105 8.46 -6.12 9.19
C SER A 105 8.33 -6.35 10.71
N PHE A 106 7.47 -7.26 11.16
CA PHE A 106 7.10 -7.40 12.57
C PHE A 106 7.22 -8.81 13.16
N GLY A 107 7.57 -9.81 12.34
CA GLY A 107 7.83 -11.19 12.78
C GLY A 107 9.22 -11.41 13.37
#